data_AF-A0A7C3MJ69-F1
#
_entry.id   AF-A0A7C3MJ69-F1
#
_cell.length_a   1.000
_cell.length_b   1.000
_cell.length_c   1.000
_cell.angle_alpha   90.00
_cell.angle_beta   90.00
_cell.angle_gamma   90.00
#
_symmetry.space_group_name_H-M   'P 1'
#
loop_
_entity.id
_entity.type
_entity.pdbx_description
1 polymer ?
#
loop_
_entity_poly.entity_id
_entity_poly.type
_entity_poly.pdbx_seq_one_letter_code
_entity_poly.pdbx_strand_id
1 'polypeptide(L)'
;MEEKGIPSLIGIEIFGRDGRLISTKNELIKGGHSIKDRIGIFISIIDSMEGILGVKFTEMFIKLKDYCGIFIIKDKLFVAHCKDEDSFEYVERMIGTLE
;
A
#
# COMPACT_ATOMS: atom_id res chain seq x y z
N MET A 1 -0.98 21.92 16.10
CA MET A 1 -0.40 21.94 14.74
C MET A 1 -1.26 21.01 13.91
N GLU A 2 -2.00 21.54 12.94
CA GLU A 2 -2.88 20.72 12.09
C GLU A 2 -2.00 19.89 11.13
N GLU A 3 -2.16 18.56 11.17
CA GLU A 3 -1.58 17.68 10.15
C GLU A 3 -2.21 18.05 8.80
N LYS A 4 -1.45 18.76 7.95
CA LYS A 4 -1.83 18.94 6.56
C LYS A 4 -1.85 17.57 5.90
N GLY A 5 -3.03 16.99 5.72
CA GLY A 5 -3.22 15.75 4.98
C GLY A 5 -2.59 15.86 3.59
N ILE A 6 -2.14 14.73 3.04
CA ILE A 6 -1.60 14.67 1.67
C ILE A 6 -2.77 15.04 0.72
N PRO A 7 -2.77 16.20 0.04
CA PRO A 7 -3.93 16.74 -0.71
C PRO A 7 -4.37 15.90 -1.93
N SER A 8 -3.65 14.81 -2.14
CA SER A 8 -3.60 13.97 -3.32
C SER A 8 -4.02 12.53 -3.00
N LEU A 9 -4.10 12.19 -1.72
CA LEU A 9 -4.42 10.87 -1.20
C LEU A 9 -5.90 10.80 -0.84
N ILE A 10 -6.67 10.01 -1.59
CA ILE A 10 -8.07 9.72 -1.23
C ILE A 10 -8.10 8.89 0.05
N GLY A 11 -7.16 7.95 0.19
CA GLY A 11 -6.79 7.38 1.47
C GLY A 11 -5.74 6.30 1.36
N ILE A 12 -5.37 5.77 2.51
CA ILE A 12 -4.36 4.71 2.63
C ILE A 12 -4.81 3.69 3.66
N GLU A 13 -4.68 2.42 3.29
CA GLU A 13 -4.85 1.28 4.18
C GLU A 13 -3.48 0.68 4.47
N ILE A 14 -3.19 0.44 5.75
CA ILE A 14 -1.92 -0.13 6.19
C ILE A 14 -2.21 -1.52 6.72
N PHE A 15 -1.61 -2.53 6.11
CA PHE A 15 -1.70 -3.93 6.52
C PHE A 15 -0.37 -4.41 7.09
N GLY A 16 -0.44 -5.31 8.06
CA GLY A 16 0.71 -6.10 8.48
C GLY A 16 1.04 -7.17 7.45
N ARG A 17 2.23 -7.74 7.58
CA ARG A 17 2.65 -8.91 6.78
C ARG A 17 1.80 -10.17 7.02
N ASP A 18 0.93 -10.16 8.04
CA ASP A 18 -0.09 -11.17 8.27
C ASP A 18 -1.41 -10.91 7.50
N GLY A 19 -1.43 -9.86 6.66
CA GLY A 19 -2.61 -9.43 5.91
C GLY A 19 -3.69 -8.75 6.76
N ARG A 20 -3.43 -8.50 8.05
CA ARG A 20 -4.39 -7.81 8.92
C ARG A 20 -4.26 -6.31 8.77
N LEU A 21 -5.41 -5.65 8.65
CA LEU A 21 -5.48 -4.19 8.63
C LEU A 21 -5.03 -3.63 9.98
N ILE A 22 -3.97 -2.83 9.96
CA ILE A 22 -3.41 -2.13 11.13
C ILE A 22 -4.08 -0.77 11.31
N SER A 23 -4.22 -0.01 10.21
CA SER A 23 -4.71 1.36 10.26
C SER A 23 -5.24 1.81 8.91
N THR A 24 -6.10 2.82 8.93
CA THR A 24 -6.64 3.50 7.74
C THR A 24 -6.57 5.00 7.96
N LYS A 25 -6.09 5.75 6.97
CA LYS A 25 -6.12 7.22 7.00
C LYS A 25 -6.91 7.73 5.80
N ASN A 26 -7.83 8.67 6.08
CA ASN A 26 -8.93 9.14 5.24
C ASN A 26 -9.98 8.06 4.97
N GLU A 27 -11.26 8.45 4.96
CA GLU A 27 -12.40 7.55 4.77
C GLU A 27 -12.44 7.02 3.33
N LEU A 28 -11.62 6.02 3.02
CA LEU A 28 -11.81 5.25 1.80
C LEU A 28 -13.04 4.37 1.95
N ILE A 29 -14.09 4.80 1.25
CA ILE A 29 -15.12 4.04 0.56
C ILE A 29 -15.50 2.74 1.26
N LYS A 30 -16.74 2.70 1.76
CA LYS A 30 -17.48 1.55 2.30
C LYS A 30 -17.55 0.29 1.38
N GLY A 31 -16.71 0.18 0.35
CA GLY A 31 -16.49 -0.99 -0.51
C GLY A 31 -15.27 -1.86 -0.11
N GLY A 32 -14.62 -1.58 1.02
CA GLY A 32 -13.37 -2.20 1.51
C GLY A 32 -13.37 -3.72 1.80
N HIS A 33 -14.42 -4.47 1.43
CA HIS A 33 -14.38 -5.93 1.51
C HIS A 33 -13.53 -6.56 0.40
N SER A 34 -13.41 -5.92 -0.78
CA SER A 34 -12.71 -6.55 -1.93
C SER A 34 -11.18 -6.56 -1.81
N ILE A 35 -10.56 -5.50 -1.27
CA ILE A 35 -9.09 -5.36 -1.28
C ILE A 35 -8.46 -6.16 -0.14
N LYS A 36 -9.06 -6.15 1.05
CA LYS A 36 -8.60 -6.89 2.23
C LYS A 36 -8.53 -8.40 1.98
N ASP A 37 -9.52 -8.98 1.31
CA ASP A 37 -9.51 -10.42 1.03
C ASP A 37 -8.47 -10.79 -0.05
N ARG A 38 -8.15 -9.85 -0.95
CA ARG A 38 -7.12 -10.03 -1.99
C ARG A 38 -5.71 -9.75 -1.47
N ILE A 39 -5.58 -8.99 -0.39
CA ILE A 39 -4.28 -8.61 0.16
C ILE A 39 -3.51 -9.81 0.74
N GLY A 40 -4.23 -10.75 1.35
CA GLY A 40 -3.62 -11.98 1.86
C GLY A 40 -3.07 -12.88 0.74
N ILE A 41 -3.78 -12.95 -0.40
CA ILE A 41 -3.29 -13.63 -1.61
C ILE A 41 -2.02 -12.94 -2.09
N PHE A 42 -2.02 -11.61 -2.11
CA PHE A 42 -0.88 -10.82 -2.56
C PHE A 42 0.38 -11.09 -1.72
N ILE A 43 0.25 -11.02 -0.39
CA ILE A 43 1.33 -11.34 0.56
C ILE A 43 1.83 -12.77 0.36
N SER A 44 0.93 -13.74 0.17
CA SER A 44 1.31 -15.15 -0.03
C SER A 44 2.16 -15.34 -1.31
N ILE A 45 1.85 -14.60 -2.38
CA ILE A 45 2.65 -14.62 -3.61
C ILE A 45 4.05 -14.06 -3.34
N ILE A 46 4.15 -12.97 -2.59
CA ILE A 46 5.44 -12.33 -2.25
C ILE A 46 6.29 -13.26 -1.40
N ASP A 47 5.74 -13.81 -0.33
CA ASP A 47 6.46 -14.75 0.54
C ASP A 47 6.90 -16.00 -0.25
N SER A 48 6.10 -16.46 -1.21
CA SER A 48 6.50 -17.54 -2.12
C SER A 48 7.65 -17.13 -3.03
N MET A 49 7.63 -15.92 -3.59
CA MET A 49 8.71 -15.41 -4.43
C MET A 49 10.01 -15.22 -3.63
N GLU A 50 9.93 -14.68 -2.42
CA GLU A 50 11.06 -14.58 -1.50
C GLU A 50 11.66 -15.96 -1.18
N GLY A 51 10.81 -16.96 -0.92
CA GLY A 51 11.24 -18.34 -0.69
C GLY A 51 11.92 -18.97 -1.91
N ILE A 52 11.41 -18.73 -3.11
CA ILE A 52 12.01 -19.23 -4.37
C ILE A 52 13.36 -18.56 -4.64
N LEU A 53 13.44 -17.25 -4.45
CA LEU A 53 14.65 -16.48 -4.74
C LEU A 53 15.69 -16.55 -3.62
N GLY A 54 15.30 -16.96 -2.41
CA GLY A 54 16.15 -16.95 -1.23
C GLY A 54 16.51 -15.54 -0.76
N VAL A 55 15.64 -14.55 -1.03
CA VAL A 55 15.85 -13.14 -0.65
C VAL A 55 14.63 -12.60 0.08
N LYS A 56 14.80 -11.53 0.86
CA LYS A 56 13.67 -10.73 1.36
C LYS A 56 13.58 -9.45 0.57
N PHE A 57 12.39 -9.11 0.09
CA PHE A 57 12.14 -7.81 -0.50
C PHE A 57 12.11 -6.77 0.61
N THR A 58 13.03 -5.81 0.55
CA THR A 58 13.02 -4.65 1.44
C THR A 58 11.92 -3.68 1.02
N GLU A 59 11.74 -3.53 -0.29
CA GLU A 59 10.77 -2.64 -0.92
C GLU A 59 10.17 -3.27 -2.17
N MET A 60 8.87 -3.05 -2.38
CA MET A 60 8.18 -3.42 -3.62
C MET A 60 7.09 -2.40 -3.92
N PHE A 61 6.95 -2.04 -5.19
CA PHE A 61 5.93 -1.12 -5.64
C PHE A 61 5.13 -1.68 -6.80
N ILE A 62 3.81 -1.53 -6.73
CA ILE A 62 2.88 -2.03 -7.72
C ILE A 62 1.88 -0.94 -8.03
N LYS A 63 1.97 -0.43 -9.26
CA LYS A 63 0.99 0.47 -9.84
C LYS A 63 -0.18 -0.35 -10.37
N LEU A 64 -1.35 -0.18 -9.76
CA LEU A 64 -2.61 -0.71 -10.26
C LEU A 64 -3.26 0.32 -11.19
N LYS A 65 -4.31 -0.08 -11.89
CA LYS A 65 -5.16 0.86 -12.63
C LYS A 65 -5.87 1.81 -11.66
N ASP A 66 -6.36 2.93 -12.20
CA ASP A 66 -7.17 3.92 -11.47
C ASP A 66 -6.43 4.56 -10.28
N TYR A 67 -5.13 4.82 -10.45
CA TYR A 67 -4.28 5.56 -9.49
C TYR A 67 -4.23 4.93 -8.10
N CYS A 68 -4.37 3.61 -8.04
CA CYS A 68 -4.15 2.82 -6.85
C CYS A 68 -2.76 2.17 -6.91
N GLY A 69 -2.11 2.00 -5.77
CA GLY A 69 -0.91 1.19 -5.72
C GLY A 69 -0.65 0.56 -4.38
N ILE A 70 0.11 -0.52 -4.45
CA ILE A 70 0.51 -1.33 -3.31
C ILE A 70 2.00 -1.11 -3.11
N PHE A 71 2.37 -0.75 -1.89
CA PHE A 71 3.74 -0.52 -1.46
C PHE A 71 4.08 -1.47 -0.34
N ILE A 72 5.18 -2.19 -0.46
CA ILE A 72 5.76 -2.98 0.63
C ILE A 72 6.98 -2.25 1.09
N ILE A 73 7.03 -1.96 2.38
CA ILE A 73 8.23 -1.45 3.03
C ILE A 73 8.43 -2.26 4.29
N LYS A 74 9.55 -2.98 4.36
CA LYS A 74 9.90 -3.85 5.49
C LYS A 74 8.78 -4.88 5.74
N ASP A 75 8.09 -4.78 6.88
CA ASP A 75 7.04 -5.71 7.31
C ASP A 75 5.63 -5.14 7.19
N LYS A 76 5.49 -4.03 6.46
CA LYS A 76 4.21 -3.34 6.27
C LYS A 76 3.87 -3.24 4.79
N LEU A 77 2.58 -3.34 4.54
CA LEU A 77 1.98 -3.16 3.24
C LEU A 77 1.08 -1.93 3.29
N PHE A 78 1.23 -1.04 2.32
CA PHE A 78 0.43 0.16 2.19
C PHE A 78 -0.35 0.07 0.89
N VAL A 79 -1.65 0.24 0.95
CA VAL A 79 -2.50 0.37 -0.23
C VAL A 79 -2.92 1.82 -0.30
N ALA A 80 -2.38 2.56 -1.26
CA ALA A 80 -2.73 3.95 -1.46
C ALA A 80 -3.74 4.07 -2.60
N HIS A 81 -4.74 4.92 -2.39
CA HIS A 81 -5.68 5.33 -3.43
C HIS A 81 -5.51 6.81 -3.67
N CYS A 82 -5.16 7.17 -4.90
CA CYS A 82 -4.91 8.54 -5.31
C CYS A 82 -6.00 9.01 -6.27
N LYS A 83 -6.16 10.33 -6.37
CA LYS A 83 -7.19 10.95 -7.25
C LYS A 83 -6.80 11.00 -8.72
N ASP A 84 -5.51 11.06 -9.01
CA ASP A 84 -4.94 11.20 -10.34
C ASP A 84 -3.50 10.63 -10.36
N GLU A 85 -2.89 10.61 -11.55
CA GLU A 85 -1.55 10.07 -11.76
C GLU A 85 -0.46 10.88 -11.04
N ASP A 86 -0.55 12.21 -11.09
CA ASP A 86 0.39 13.11 -10.42
C ASP A 86 0.39 12.89 -8.91
N SER A 87 -0.79 12.69 -8.34
CA SER A 87 -0.99 12.35 -6.93
C SER A 87 -0.35 11.03 -6.56
N PHE A 88 -0.46 10.05 -7.45
CA PHE A 88 0.13 8.73 -7.25
C PHE A 88 1.65 8.79 -7.28
N GLU A 89 2.26 9.48 -8.25
CA GLU A 89 3.70 9.69 -8.30
C GLU A 89 4.23 10.44 -7.06
N TYR A 90 3.47 11.42 -6.56
CA TYR A 90 3.83 12.11 -5.33
C TYR A 90 3.85 11.16 -4.12
N VAL A 91 2.82 10.32 -3.98
CA VAL A 91 2.74 9.33 -2.90
C VAL A 91 3.84 8.28 -3.03
N GLU A 92 4.14 7.82 -4.23
CA GLU A 92 5.24 6.89 -4.50
C GLU A 92 6.58 7.46 -4.03
N ARG A 93 6.89 8.70 -4.43
CA ARG A 93 8.10 9.39 -3.97
C ARG A 93 8.13 9.58 -2.46
N MET A 94 7.00 9.93 -1.84
CA MET A 94 6.90 10.08 -0.40
C MET A 94 7.14 8.76 0.35
N ILE A 95 6.49 7.69 -0.09
CA ILE A 95 6.58 6.38 0.56
C ILE A 95 8.00 5.82 0.42
N GLY A 96 8.66 6.00 -0.72
CA GLY A 96 10.08 5.66 -0.90
C GLY A 96 11.06 6.46 -0.03
N THR A 97 10.60 7.50 0.69
CA THR A 97 11.43 8.24 1.67
C THR A 97 11.15 7.85 3.13
N LEU A 98 10.22 6.91 3.38
CA LEU A 98 9.93 6.36 4.70
C LEU A 98 10.96 5.28 5.08
N GLU A 99 12.23 5.66 5.21
CA GLU A 99 13.27 4.82 5.84
C GLU A 99 13.11 4.73 7.37
#